data_AF-A0A1F8LPW4-F1
#
_entry.id   AF-A0A1F8LPW4-F1
#
_cell.length_a   1.000
_cell.length_b   1.000
_cell.length_c   1.000
_cell.angle_alpha   90.00
_cell.angle_beta   90.00
_cell.angle_gamma   90.00
#
_symmetry.space_group_name_H-M   'P 1'
#
loop_
_entity.id
_entity.type
_entity.pdbx_description
1 polymer ?
#
loop_
_entity_poly.entity_id
_entity_poly.type
_entity_poly.pdbx_seq_one_letter_code
_entity_poly.pdbx_strand_id
1 'polypeptide(L)'
;MVRPAVTRLLIPGSRSHGAAGVVFLLVLGVAVAGCGGGATPTPAPPTATPAATPTPNPHLPDPTTADAVLRALMKAGLAISTNTANAGDEPRTTVSATYAGWPLIVKEYGSADARRRTQPIPDGRPPGPNDPAYIFGGANVVVEFGPHVTGQATPDTAALEAARTLALVLDALLGPLEERSAFRFSPTPVPTPSPTPEATPETPPSASP
;
A
#
# COMPACT_ATOMS: atom_id res chain seq x y z
N MET A 1 33.71 39.89 -30.53
CA MET A 1 33.37 38.57 -31.11
C MET A 1 31.93 38.24 -30.78
N VAL A 2 31.25 37.65 -31.75
CA VAL A 2 29.80 37.62 -31.96
C VAL A 2 29.06 36.71 -30.97
N ARG A 3 27.91 37.17 -30.46
CA ARG A 3 26.90 36.36 -29.74
C ARG A 3 26.18 35.42 -30.71
N PRO A 4 25.72 34.25 -30.23
CA PRO A 4 24.40 33.78 -30.64
C PRO A 4 23.43 33.74 -29.46
N ALA A 5 22.29 34.38 -29.69
CA ALA A 5 21.07 34.25 -28.91
C ALA A 5 20.43 32.88 -29.19
N VAL A 6 19.83 32.24 -28.19
CA VAL A 6 18.94 31.10 -28.41
C VAL A 6 17.55 31.43 -27.88
N THR A 7 16.65 31.34 -28.84
CA THR A 7 15.24 31.69 -28.87
C THR A 7 14.39 30.84 -27.94
N ARG A 8 13.53 31.51 -27.17
CA ARG A 8 12.39 30.90 -26.46
C ARG A 8 11.42 30.29 -27.47
N LEU A 9 11.01 29.03 -27.27
CA LEU A 9 9.78 28.52 -27.86
C LEU A 9 8.69 28.51 -26.76
N LEU A 10 7.79 29.48 -26.85
CA LEU A 10 6.49 29.45 -26.18
C LEU A 10 5.62 28.39 -26.88
N ILE A 11 5.04 27.46 -26.12
CA ILE A 11 3.92 26.63 -26.58
C ILE A 11 2.66 27.15 -25.85
N PRO A 12 1.71 27.81 -26.55
CA PRO A 12 0.43 28.19 -25.98
C PRO A 12 -0.73 27.29 -26.44
N GLY A 13 -1.63 27.00 -25.50
CA GLY A 13 -3.05 26.65 -25.74
C GLY A 13 -3.33 25.17 -25.97
N SER A 14 -4.52 24.64 -25.66
CA SER A 14 -5.76 25.23 -25.16
C SER A 14 -6.78 24.08 -24.96
N ARG A 15 -7.69 24.23 -23.96
CA ARG A 15 -9.12 23.84 -24.00
C ARG A 15 -9.47 22.32 -24.01
N SER A 16 -10.58 21.78 -23.47
CA SER A 16 -11.67 22.16 -22.55
C SER A 16 -12.81 21.11 -22.71
N HIS A 17 -13.65 20.92 -21.68
CA HIS A 17 -15.05 20.39 -21.67
C HIS A 17 -15.36 18.88 -21.65
N GLY A 18 -16.38 18.53 -20.84
CA GLY A 18 -17.26 17.35 -20.96
C GLY A 18 -17.46 16.63 -19.62
N ALA A 19 -18.36 17.02 -18.70
CA ALA A 19 -19.83 17.02 -18.73
C ALA A 19 -20.50 15.63 -18.77
N ALA A 20 -21.27 15.36 -17.70
CA ALA A 20 -22.54 14.63 -17.64
C ALA A 20 -22.59 13.10 -17.86
N GLY A 21 -23.35 12.42 -17.00
CA GLY A 21 -23.85 11.07 -17.29
C GLY A 21 -24.32 10.23 -16.11
N VAL A 22 -25.26 10.72 -15.31
CA VAL A 22 -26.07 9.87 -14.41
C VAL A 22 -27.00 9.03 -15.29
N VAL A 23 -26.96 7.70 -15.17
CA VAL A 23 -28.03 6.82 -15.70
C VAL A 23 -28.48 5.86 -14.62
N PHE A 24 -29.74 6.06 -14.24
CA PHE A 24 -30.58 5.32 -13.31
C PHE A 24 -31.47 4.40 -14.16
N LEU A 25 -31.54 3.09 -13.90
CA LEU A 25 -32.59 2.23 -14.46
C LEU A 25 -32.86 0.94 -13.65
N LEU A 26 -33.77 1.14 -12.71
CA LEU A 26 -34.86 0.31 -12.20
C LEU A 26 -35.32 -0.87 -13.10
N VAL A 27 -35.39 -2.09 -12.54
CA VAL A 27 -36.44 -3.07 -12.91
C VAL A 27 -36.95 -3.76 -11.65
N LEU A 28 -38.20 -3.43 -11.33
CA LEU A 28 -39.04 -3.99 -10.28
C LEU A 28 -39.86 -5.12 -10.92
N GLY A 29 -39.69 -6.37 -10.47
CA GLY A 29 -40.42 -7.54 -10.97
C GLY A 29 -41.46 -8.02 -9.96
N VAL A 30 -42.73 -7.96 -10.36
CA VAL A 30 -43.94 -8.26 -9.59
C VAL A 30 -44.15 -9.77 -9.39
N ALA A 31 -44.78 -10.08 -8.26
CA ALA A 31 -45.16 -11.40 -7.74
C ALA A 31 -46.08 -12.23 -8.65
N VAL A 32 -45.96 -13.57 -8.51
CA VAL A 32 -47.05 -14.51 -8.81
C VAL A 32 -47.27 -15.40 -7.59
N ALA A 33 -48.46 -15.29 -7.01
CA ALA A 33 -48.96 -16.15 -5.96
C ALA A 33 -49.33 -17.52 -6.53
N GLY A 34 -48.71 -18.58 -6.00
CA GLY A 34 -49.07 -19.97 -6.24
C GLY A 34 -49.52 -20.62 -4.94
N CYS A 35 -50.84 -20.75 -4.76
CA CYS A 35 -51.46 -21.53 -3.69
C CYS A 35 -51.41 -23.01 -4.09
N GLY A 36 -50.74 -23.84 -3.29
CA GLY A 36 -50.67 -25.28 -3.49
C GLY A 36 -50.28 -25.97 -2.19
N GLY A 37 -51.27 -26.60 -1.54
CA GLY A 37 -51.08 -27.38 -0.32
C GLY A 37 -50.24 -28.63 -0.58
N GLY A 38 -49.21 -28.81 0.23
CA GLY A 38 -48.37 -30.00 0.29
C GLY A 38 -47.80 -30.14 1.70
N ALA A 39 -47.82 -31.36 2.22
CA ALA A 39 -47.49 -31.72 3.60
C ALA A 39 -46.20 -31.05 4.12
N THR A 40 -46.26 -30.52 5.35
CA THR A 40 -45.12 -29.90 6.05
C THR A 40 -43.96 -30.89 6.19
N PRO A 41 -42.83 -30.73 5.49
CA PRO A 41 -41.63 -31.48 5.80
C PRO A 41 -41.01 -30.90 7.07
N THR A 42 -40.55 -31.78 7.96
CA THR A 42 -39.66 -31.43 9.08
C THR A 42 -38.50 -30.57 8.55
N PRO A 43 -38.20 -29.40 9.16
CA PRO A 43 -37.08 -28.57 8.73
C PRO A 43 -35.79 -29.38 8.80
N ALA A 44 -35.14 -29.61 7.66
CA ALA A 44 -33.77 -30.07 7.64
C ALA A 44 -32.92 -29.02 8.38
N PRO A 45 -31.99 -29.43 9.25
CA PRO A 45 -31.05 -28.49 9.87
C PRO A 45 -30.35 -27.70 8.75
N PRO A 46 -30.15 -26.39 8.91
CA PRO A 46 -29.48 -25.59 7.89
C PRO A 46 -28.14 -26.24 7.59
N THR A 47 -27.91 -26.54 6.31
CA THR A 47 -26.59 -26.98 5.84
C THR A 47 -25.60 -25.93 6.28
N ALA A 48 -24.59 -26.34 7.06
CA ALA A 48 -23.54 -25.45 7.50
C ALA A 48 -22.93 -24.77 6.27
N THR A 49 -23.08 -23.45 6.17
CA THR A 49 -22.39 -22.67 5.14
C THR A 49 -20.91 -22.98 5.29
N PRO A 50 -20.21 -23.43 4.23
CA PRO A 50 -18.79 -23.69 4.31
C PRO A 50 -18.09 -22.42 4.81
N ALA A 51 -17.27 -22.57 5.85
CA ALA A 51 -16.47 -21.48 6.37
C ALA A 51 -15.63 -20.92 5.21
N ALA A 52 -15.63 -19.59 5.05
CA ALA A 52 -14.84 -18.95 4.02
C ALA A 52 -13.38 -19.40 4.17
N THR A 53 -12.81 -19.92 3.10
CA THR A 53 -11.37 -20.25 3.06
C THR A 53 -10.60 -18.96 3.34
N PRO A 54 -9.67 -18.94 4.30
CA PRO A 54 -8.88 -17.74 4.56
C PRO A 54 -8.12 -17.37 3.28
N THR A 55 -8.36 -16.17 2.77
CA THR A 55 -7.60 -15.63 1.65
C THR A 55 -6.12 -15.57 2.05
N PRO A 56 -5.20 -16.16 1.27
CA PRO A 56 -3.77 -16.11 1.55
C PRO A 56 -3.31 -14.66 1.76
N ASN A 57 -2.48 -14.44 2.78
CA ASN A 57 -1.92 -13.14 3.07
C ASN A 57 -1.05 -12.68 1.86
N PRO A 58 -1.36 -11.54 1.22
CA PRO A 58 -0.68 -11.09 0.00
C PRO A 58 0.72 -10.51 0.24
N HIS A 59 1.16 -10.38 1.49
CA HIS A 59 2.44 -9.75 1.82
C HIS A 59 3.65 -10.59 1.39
N LEU A 60 4.73 -9.90 1.03
CA LEU A 60 6.03 -10.50 0.81
C LEU A 60 6.58 -11.08 2.13
N PRO A 61 7.35 -12.18 2.08
CA PRO A 61 7.95 -12.76 3.27
C PRO A 61 8.97 -11.79 3.90
N ASP A 62 9.11 -11.83 5.23
CA ASP A 62 10.15 -11.11 5.97
C ASP A 62 11.30 -12.09 6.29
N PRO A 63 12.57 -11.80 5.90
CA PRO A 63 13.03 -10.64 5.14
C PRO A 63 12.71 -10.75 3.65
N THR A 64 12.38 -9.60 3.04
CA THR A 64 12.24 -9.42 1.59
C THR A 64 13.44 -8.69 1.00
N THR A 65 13.71 -8.91 -0.28
CA THR A 65 14.83 -8.27 -0.98
C THR A 65 14.39 -7.00 -1.71
N ALA A 66 15.28 -6.03 -1.89
CA ALA A 66 14.99 -4.83 -2.69
C ALA A 66 14.55 -5.20 -4.12
N ASP A 67 15.16 -6.23 -4.71
CA ASP A 67 14.79 -6.75 -6.03
C ASP A 67 13.39 -7.41 -6.05
N ALA A 68 13.00 -8.12 -4.98
CA ALA A 68 11.65 -8.66 -4.88
C ALA A 68 10.61 -7.54 -4.84
N VAL A 69 10.87 -6.47 -4.08
CA VAL A 69 10.00 -5.28 -4.03
C VAL A 69 9.90 -4.62 -5.40
N LEU A 70 11.03 -4.31 -6.05
CA LEU A 70 11.03 -3.67 -7.37
C LEU A 70 10.30 -4.50 -8.43
N ARG A 71 10.52 -5.83 -8.46
CA ARG A 71 9.79 -6.72 -9.37
C ARG A 71 8.30 -6.73 -9.09
N ALA A 72 7.89 -6.72 -7.82
CA ALA A 72 6.49 -6.66 -7.45
C ALA A 72 5.84 -5.32 -7.86
N LEU A 73 6.54 -4.20 -7.68
CA LEU A 73 6.09 -2.87 -8.13
C LEU A 73 5.94 -2.82 -9.65
N MET A 74 6.91 -3.33 -10.41
CA MET A 74 6.82 -3.41 -11.87
C MET A 74 5.70 -4.34 -12.33
N LYS A 75 5.49 -5.48 -11.66
CA LYS A 75 4.37 -6.40 -11.92
C LYS A 75 3.01 -5.74 -11.65
N ALA A 76 2.94 -4.80 -10.71
CA ALA A 76 1.77 -3.97 -10.44
C ALA A 76 1.57 -2.84 -11.48
N GLY A 77 2.42 -2.76 -12.51
CA GLY A 77 2.29 -1.81 -13.62
C GLY A 77 3.01 -0.48 -13.41
N LEU A 78 3.82 -0.34 -12.34
CA LEU A 78 4.60 0.87 -12.13
C LEU A 78 5.79 0.87 -13.10
N ALA A 79 5.87 1.91 -13.94
CA ALA A 79 6.98 2.13 -14.87
C ALA A 79 8.22 2.61 -14.11
N ILE A 80 8.98 1.66 -13.55
CA ILE A 80 10.18 1.91 -12.78
C ILE A 80 11.42 1.63 -13.65
N SER A 81 12.35 2.59 -13.67
CA SER A 81 13.67 2.43 -14.30
C SER A 81 14.73 2.30 -13.22
N THR A 82 15.38 1.14 -13.10
CA THR A 82 16.48 0.92 -12.16
C THR A 82 17.79 1.46 -12.73
N ASN A 83 18.54 2.22 -11.92
CA ASN A 83 19.77 2.88 -12.37
C ASN A 83 21.02 2.20 -11.79
N THR A 84 21.06 2.02 -10.47
CA THR A 84 22.23 1.47 -9.76
C THR A 84 21.80 0.68 -8.54
N ALA A 85 22.57 -0.34 -8.17
CA ALA A 85 22.43 -1.08 -6.92
C ALA A 85 23.77 -1.10 -6.19
N ASN A 86 23.76 -0.76 -4.90
CA ASN A 86 24.93 -0.76 -4.03
C ASN A 86 24.70 -1.71 -2.87
N ALA A 87 25.69 -2.57 -2.60
CA ALA A 87 25.71 -3.40 -1.41
C ALA A 87 26.39 -2.67 -0.24
N GLY A 88 25.93 -2.93 0.98
CA GLY A 88 26.48 -2.39 2.22
C GLY A 88 26.24 -3.34 3.39
N ASP A 89 26.57 -2.89 4.60
CA ASP A 89 26.25 -3.64 5.81
C ASP A 89 24.79 -3.40 6.21
N GLU A 90 24.41 -2.13 6.42
CA GLU A 90 23.04 -1.73 6.76
C GLU A 90 22.78 -0.28 6.27
N PRO A 91 21.94 -0.06 5.24
CA PRO A 91 21.19 -1.06 4.47
C PRO A 91 22.12 -2.03 3.71
N ARG A 92 21.69 -3.29 3.63
CA ARG A 92 22.38 -4.37 2.90
C ARG A 92 22.42 -4.13 1.41
N THR A 93 21.31 -3.62 0.87
CA THR A 93 21.18 -3.27 -0.54
C THR A 93 20.47 -1.93 -0.63
N THR A 94 21.00 -1.03 -1.46
CA THR A 94 20.32 0.21 -1.85
C THR A 94 20.21 0.25 -3.36
N VAL A 95 18.98 0.27 -3.87
CA VAL A 95 18.70 0.41 -5.31
C VAL A 95 18.18 1.80 -5.58
N SER A 96 18.87 2.54 -6.46
CA SER A 96 18.39 3.81 -7.00
C SER A 96 17.68 3.57 -8.31
N ALA A 97 16.49 4.15 -8.44
CA ALA A 97 15.59 4.00 -9.56
C ALA A 97 14.87 5.33 -9.84
N THR A 98 14.01 5.32 -10.85
CA THR A 98 13.16 6.45 -11.21
C THR A 98 11.74 5.95 -11.46
N TYR A 99 10.76 6.67 -10.94
CA TYR A 99 9.33 6.39 -11.11
C TYR A 99 8.59 7.71 -11.33
N ALA A 100 7.76 7.79 -12.37
CA ALA A 100 7.04 9.01 -12.74
C ALA A 100 7.94 10.27 -12.87
N GLY A 101 9.19 10.09 -13.33
CA GLY A 101 10.17 11.17 -13.46
C GLY A 101 10.81 11.63 -12.14
N TRP A 102 10.45 11.00 -11.01
CA TRP A 102 10.97 11.31 -9.68
C TRP A 102 11.95 10.22 -9.21
N PRO A 103 12.99 10.59 -8.44
CA PRO A 103 13.89 9.61 -7.83
C PRO A 103 13.14 8.64 -6.92
N LEU A 104 13.49 7.37 -6.99
CA LEU A 104 13.00 6.30 -6.14
C LEU A 104 14.22 5.58 -5.56
N ILE A 105 14.28 5.39 -4.25
CA ILE A 105 15.34 4.60 -3.60
C ILE A 105 14.68 3.49 -2.78
N VAL A 106 15.13 2.26 -2.99
CA VAL A 106 14.70 1.09 -2.22
C VAL A 106 15.88 0.59 -1.40
N LYS A 107 15.74 0.60 -0.09
CA LYS A 107 16.75 0.17 0.88
C LYS A 107 16.28 -1.12 1.54
N GLU A 108 17.10 -2.16 1.45
CA GLU A 108 16.91 -3.45 2.11
C GLU A 108 17.77 -3.51 3.37
N TYR A 109 17.16 -3.95 4.46
CA TYR A 109 17.78 -4.12 5.76
C TYR A 109 17.85 -5.61 6.11
N GLY A 110 18.73 -6.00 7.03
CA GLY A 110 18.87 -7.39 7.42
C GLY A 110 17.64 -7.98 8.13
N SER A 111 16.82 -7.13 8.73
CA SER A 111 15.55 -7.46 9.37
C SER A 111 14.70 -6.20 9.57
N ALA A 112 13.43 -6.36 9.91
CA ALA A 112 12.57 -5.26 10.33
C ALA A 112 13.13 -4.50 11.55
N ASP A 113 13.78 -5.19 12.49
CA ASP A 113 14.40 -4.55 13.67
C ASP A 113 15.67 -3.77 13.32
N ALA A 114 16.47 -4.26 12.35
CA ALA A 114 17.63 -3.52 11.86
C ALA A 114 17.16 -2.24 11.13
N ARG A 115 16.12 -2.36 10.29
CA ARG A 115 15.44 -1.23 9.65
C ARG A 115 14.98 -0.19 10.67
N ARG A 116 14.19 -0.59 11.67
CA ARG A 116 13.64 0.34 12.69
C ARG A 116 14.71 1.03 13.53
N ARG A 117 15.83 0.35 13.79
CA ARG A 117 16.96 0.94 14.52
C ARG A 117 17.75 1.92 13.67
N THR A 118 18.01 1.59 12.41
CA THR A 118 18.88 2.38 11.53
C THR A 118 18.12 3.53 10.85
N GLN A 119 16.87 3.30 10.46
CA GLN A 119 16.01 4.26 9.76
C GLN A 119 14.63 4.32 10.43
N PRO A 120 14.51 5.04 11.56
CA PRO A 120 13.22 5.26 12.19
C PRO A 120 12.33 6.11 11.29
N ILE A 121 11.12 5.64 11.01
CA ILE A 121 10.11 6.34 10.23
C ILE A 121 8.99 6.76 11.18
N PRO A 122 9.04 7.99 11.73
CA PRO A 122 7.98 8.48 12.60
C PRO A 122 6.70 8.67 11.78
N ASP A 123 5.77 7.74 11.93
CA ASP A 123 4.53 7.70 11.16
C ASP A 123 3.71 9.00 11.29
N GLY A 124 3.21 9.49 10.16
CA GLY A 124 2.38 10.69 10.07
C GLY A 124 3.14 12.01 10.26
N ARG A 125 4.47 12.00 10.43
CA ARG A 125 5.25 13.25 10.48
C ARG A 125 5.59 13.77 9.07
N PRO A 126 5.73 15.10 8.91
CA PRO A 126 6.27 15.65 7.68
C PRO A 126 7.77 15.29 7.52
N PRO A 127 8.26 15.21 6.28
CA PRO A 127 9.68 15.13 5.96
C PRO A 127 10.47 16.31 6.54
N GLY A 128 11.72 16.07 6.90
CA GLY A 128 12.65 17.08 7.37
C GLY A 128 13.46 17.69 6.22
N PRO A 129 14.37 18.63 6.53
CA PRO A 129 15.30 19.16 5.55
C PRO A 129 16.18 18.04 4.96
N ASN A 130 16.31 17.98 3.64
CA ASN A 130 17.04 16.93 2.89
C ASN A 130 16.38 15.54 2.88
N ASP A 131 15.24 15.37 3.53
CA ASP A 131 14.43 14.17 3.37
C ASP A 131 13.68 14.23 2.03
N PRO A 132 13.43 13.08 1.39
CA PRO A 132 12.57 13.03 0.21
C PRO A 132 11.13 13.35 0.63
N ALA A 133 10.28 13.71 -0.35
CA ALA A 133 8.90 14.10 -0.07
C ALA A 133 8.07 12.96 0.57
N TYR A 134 8.46 11.70 0.33
CA TYR A 134 7.81 10.51 0.86
C TYR A 134 8.83 9.46 1.28
N ILE A 135 8.62 8.87 2.45
CA ILE A 135 9.36 7.74 2.99
C ILE A 135 8.33 6.72 3.49
N PHE A 136 8.38 5.51 2.94
CA PHE A 136 7.54 4.38 3.33
C PHE A 136 8.40 3.27 3.93
N GLY A 137 7.95 2.64 5.01
CA GLY A 137 8.64 1.54 5.67
C GLY A 137 7.73 0.35 5.92
N GLY A 138 8.16 -0.85 5.54
CA GLY A 138 7.42 -2.09 5.77
C GLY A 138 8.36 -3.29 5.74
N ALA A 139 8.07 -4.34 6.50
CA ALA A 139 9.01 -5.46 6.72
C ALA A 139 10.45 -4.98 7.03
N ASN A 140 11.45 -5.48 6.31
CA ASN A 140 12.85 -5.04 6.37
C ASN A 140 13.22 -4.03 5.26
N VAL A 141 12.27 -3.28 4.68
CA VAL A 141 12.52 -2.38 3.54
C VAL A 141 12.09 -0.95 3.85
N VAL A 142 12.85 0.02 3.31
CA VAL A 142 12.46 1.43 3.22
C VAL A 142 12.41 1.84 1.75
N VAL A 143 11.36 2.55 1.38
CA VAL A 143 11.18 3.15 0.05
C VAL A 143 11.11 4.66 0.17
N GLU A 144 12.04 5.35 -0.47
CA GLU A 144 12.13 6.81 -0.51
C GLU A 144 11.71 7.29 -1.90
N PHE A 145 10.77 8.22 -1.96
CA PHE A 145 10.26 8.76 -3.22
C PHE A 145 10.35 10.29 -3.26
N GLY A 146 11.13 10.76 -4.21
CA GLY A 146 11.44 12.17 -4.45
C GLY A 146 12.89 12.54 -4.21
N PRO A 147 13.28 13.76 -4.59
CA PRO A 147 14.66 14.17 -4.57
C PRO A 147 15.11 14.56 -3.15
N HIS A 148 16.37 14.23 -2.82
CA HIS A 148 17.04 14.74 -1.64
C HIS A 148 17.65 16.10 -1.96
N VAL A 149 16.94 17.17 -1.59
CA VAL A 149 17.36 18.55 -1.84
C VAL A 149 17.39 19.34 -0.54
N THR A 150 18.24 20.36 -0.49
CA THR A 150 18.20 21.33 0.60
C THR A 150 16.84 22.01 0.63
N GLY A 151 16.09 21.79 1.72
CA GLY A 151 14.69 22.18 1.84
C GLY A 151 13.75 20.99 1.65
N GLN A 152 12.51 21.27 1.23
CA GLN A 152 11.52 20.23 0.93
C GLN A 152 11.08 20.37 -0.53
N ALA A 153 11.26 19.30 -1.30
CA ALA A 153 10.73 19.24 -2.65
C ALA A 153 9.20 19.35 -2.58
N THR A 154 8.62 20.28 -3.35
CA THR A 154 7.16 20.40 -3.47
C THR A 154 6.69 19.48 -4.60
N PRO A 155 5.93 18.41 -4.29
CA PRO A 155 5.40 17.51 -5.31
C PRO A 155 4.37 18.24 -6.18
N ASP A 156 4.45 18.05 -7.49
CA ASP A 156 3.36 18.45 -8.39
C ASP A 156 2.23 17.40 -8.37
N THR A 157 1.15 17.64 -9.12
CA THR A 157 0.00 16.74 -9.16
C THR A 157 0.37 15.34 -9.63
N ALA A 158 1.27 15.20 -10.62
CA ALA A 158 1.69 13.90 -11.12
C ALA A 158 2.49 13.13 -10.06
N ALA A 159 3.38 13.80 -9.33
CA ALA A 159 4.14 13.22 -8.24
C ALA A 159 3.24 12.79 -7.07
N LEU A 160 2.19 13.56 -6.76
CA LEU A 160 1.19 13.19 -5.74
C LEU A 160 0.43 11.92 -6.12
N GLU A 161 -0.05 11.83 -7.35
CA GLU A 161 -0.75 10.63 -7.84
C GLU A 161 0.18 9.41 -7.89
N ALA A 162 1.42 9.61 -8.31
CA ALA A 162 2.45 8.57 -8.30
C ALA A 162 2.73 8.07 -6.88
N ALA A 163 2.92 8.97 -5.91
CA ALA A 163 3.17 8.65 -4.51
C ALA A 163 2.00 7.86 -3.91
N ARG A 164 0.75 8.26 -4.20
CA ARG A 164 -0.45 7.55 -3.75
C ARG A 164 -0.51 6.14 -4.32
N THR A 165 -0.26 5.98 -5.61
CA THR A 165 -0.25 4.67 -6.28
C THR A 165 0.84 3.78 -5.68
N LEU A 166 2.03 4.33 -5.47
CA LEU A 166 3.14 3.64 -4.83
C LEU A 166 2.77 3.18 -3.41
N ALA A 167 2.20 4.05 -2.58
CA ALA A 167 1.78 3.71 -1.22
C ALA A 167 0.77 2.56 -1.18
N LEU A 168 -0.24 2.56 -2.05
CA LEU A 168 -1.25 1.51 -2.12
C LEU A 168 -0.66 0.14 -2.51
N VAL A 169 0.26 0.13 -3.48
CA VAL A 169 0.93 -1.12 -3.87
C VAL A 169 1.87 -1.59 -2.77
N LEU A 170 2.62 -0.68 -2.13
CA LEU A 170 3.52 -1.03 -1.02
C LEU A 170 2.76 -1.55 0.20
N ASP A 171 1.60 -0.99 0.54
CA ASP A 171 0.77 -1.48 1.66
C ASP A 171 0.31 -2.93 1.42
N ALA A 172 -0.12 -3.25 0.20
CA ALA A 172 -0.47 -4.61 -0.18
C ALA A 172 0.72 -5.58 -0.10
N LEU A 173 1.94 -5.10 -0.39
CA LEU A 173 3.15 -5.93 -0.43
C LEU A 173 3.86 -6.07 0.92
N LEU A 174 3.88 -5.01 1.73
CA LEU A 174 4.76 -4.86 2.89
C LEU A 174 4.00 -4.49 4.18
N GLY A 175 2.67 -4.42 4.11
CA GLY A 175 1.81 -4.00 5.22
C GLY A 175 2.07 -4.77 6.51
N PRO A 176 1.97 -4.10 7.69
CA PRO A 176 1.59 -2.70 7.88
C PRO A 176 2.70 -1.69 7.49
N LEU A 177 2.30 -0.58 6.87
CA LEU A 177 3.20 0.45 6.35
C LEU A 177 3.35 1.63 7.33
N GLU A 178 4.60 1.99 7.65
CA GLU A 178 4.99 3.22 8.33
C GLU A 178 5.22 4.32 7.27
N GLU A 179 4.67 5.52 7.44
CA GLU A 179 4.77 6.59 6.44
C GLU A 179 5.22 7.93 7.04
N ARG A 180 6.25 8.53 6.42
CA ARG A 180 6.64 9.91 6.65
C ARG A 180 6.55 10.68 5.33
N SER A 181 5.61 11.59 5.22
CA SER A 181 5.16 12.12 3.92
C SER A 181 4.68 13.56 4.01
N ALA A 182 4.85 14.32 2.93
CA ALA A 182 4.20 15.63 2.80
C ALA A 182 2.66 15.53 2.82
N PHE A 183 2.12 14.41 2.32
CA PHE A 183 0.69 14.07 2.31
C PHE A 183 0.52 12.59 2.62
N ARG A 184 -0.30 12.25 3.61
CA ARG A 184 -0.50 10.87 4.07
C ARG A 184 -1.35 10.08 3.09
N PHE A 185 -0.91 8.87 2.73
CA PHE A 185 -1.62 7.97 1.83
C PHE A 185 -1.90 6.59 2.40
N SER A 186 -1.14 6.16 3.39
CA SER A 186 -1.22 4.83 3.98
C SER A 186 -2.46 4.74 4.89
N PRO A 187 -3.22 3.62 4.83
CA PRO A 187 -4.32 3.40 5.74
C PRO A 187 -3.80 3.38 7.18
N THR A 188 -4.53 4.00 8.11
CA THR A 188 -4.24 3.88 9.54
C THR A 188 -4.35 2.41 9.92
N PRO A 189 -3.37 1.82 10.65
CA PRO A 189 -3.47 0.43 11.07
C PRO A 189 -4.80 0.22 11.82
N VAL A 190 -5.57 -0.78 11.39
CA VAL A 190 -6.76 -1.22 12.12
C VAL A 190 -6.28 -1.73 13.48
N PRO A 191 -6.85 -1.28 14.61
CA PRO A 191 -6.45 -1.80 15.91
C PRO A 191 -6.67 -3.32 15.91
N THR A 192 -5.63 -4.08 16.26
CA THR A 192 -5.74 -5.52 16.49
C THR A 192 -6.89 -5.73 17.49
N PRO A 193 -7.91 -6.55 17.17
CA PRO A 193 -8.95 -6.85 18.15
C PRO A 193 -8.28 -7.42 19.39
N SER A 194 -8.54 -6.81 20.54
CA SER A 194 -8.06 -7.30 21.82
C SER A 194 -8.41 -8.79 21.93
N PRO A 195 -7.49 -9.67 22.33
CA PRO A 195 -7.81 -11.09 22.49
C PRO A 195 -9.02 -11.20 23.41
N THR A 196 -10.08 -11.87 22.95
CA THR A 196 -11.18 -12.28 23.81
C THR A 196 -10.57 -13.10 24.94
N PRO A 197 -10.83 -12.79 26.22
CA PRO A 197 -10.30 -13.59 27.31
C PRO A 197 -10.70 -15.06 27.09
N GLU A 198 -9.67 -15.90 27.01
CA GLU A 198 -9.80 -17.34 26.91
C GLU A 198 -10.64 -17.83 28.10
N ALA A 199 -11.73 -18.54 27.81
CA ALA A 199 -12.56 -19.12 28.85
C ALA A 199 -11.69 -20.09 29.67
N THR A 200 -11.54 -19.79 30.96
CA THR A 200 -10.87 -20.65 31.93
C THR A 200 -11.38 -22.09 31.78
N PRO A 201 -10.50 -23.10 31.61
CA PRO A 201 -10.90 -24.50 31.64
C PRO A 201 -11.57 -24.81 32.98
N GLU A 202 -12.84 -25.24 32.95
CA GLU A 202 -13.51 -25.81 34.11
C GLU A 202 -12.75 -27.08 34.53
N THR A 203 -12.15 -27.04 35.72
CA THR A 203 -11.55 -28.21 36.38
C THR A 203 -12.58 -29.34 36.51
N PRO A 204 -12.27 -30.59 36.09
CA PRO A 204 -13.17 -31.73 36.32
C PRO A 204 -13.33 -32.01 37.82
N PRO A 205 -14.49 -32.51 38.28
CA PRO A 205 -14.75 -32.75 39.69
C PRO A 205 -13.84 -33.86 40.23
N SER A 206 -13.16 -33.54 41.33
CA SER A 206 -12.30 -34.45 42.09
C SER A 206 -13.15 -35.57 42.70
N ALA A 207 -12.87 -36.82 42.34
CA ALA A 207 -13.41 -37.99 43.03
C ALA A 207 -12.73 -38.10 44.40
N SER A 208 -13.51 -38.06 45.47
CA SER A 208 -13.05 -38.35 46.85
C SER A 208 -13.06 -39.86 47.14
N PRO A 209 -12.20 -40.33 48.05
CA PRO A 209 -12.01 -41.75 48.38
C PRO A 209 -13.19 -42.40 49.11
#